data_AF-A0A561UQD8-F1
#
_entry.id   AF-A0A561UQD8-F1
#
_cell.length_a   1.000
_cell.length_b   1.000
_cell.length_c   1.000
_cell.angle_alpha   90.00
_cell.angle_beta   90.00
_cell.angle_gamma   90.00
#
_symmetry.space_group_name_H-M   'P 1'
#
loop_
_entity.id
_entity.type
_entity.pdbx_description
1 polymer ?
#
loop_
_entity_poly.entity_id
_entity_poly.type
_entity_poly.pdbx_seq_one_letter_code
_entity_poly.pdbx_strand_id
1 'polypeptide(L)'
;MTTQTMPLLRDQLRTLPTEALTHLQYLPPAVGCVNRCAMCSQAAGSDIWQLTERGLGDLFHALAEEASERGVRIGGGRAHRAGVLFPYLDNDISSYPYLDTYARLARDVLGVKIRVSTVGWSESTSHLAAMHRRLADDFKEVFDGIRISLTPYATGYVGKSPGTSRDRYTDDLAHVLRTYRPLFDHLGHGAATAAVELRFAPLVGLGELLDTHIGGHHVLACGPHLLIAAQPGTDELPYTEIVRLDERNQPVLSEQGRRYLHVTADAAEPTAQTVRDALDGVLPIQHQGVPVRLHRLRNADGDYFSADPDFHPDGRFTALNLYPATDRRKASGYTDTTRHFLNTLLAYKSARGIGRRGSFLSSTTADIDGVLTALRQRTTALDPVDRLAAAHLREQVLPQVSVYTRALLKAGYPASAFFSREFTIDTGRFVNQGRAAALFRGLTGTNGEPMTLREERGFGQASVSSDRGPIWRITPMPFGGGHLPPAITGGKNTRTAHPTVMVEEMDPCHLSPVMRATGCRLRRIPLSGVEIEHVPQSAARTLHGFPGAL
;
A
#
# COMPACT_ATOMS: atom_id res chain seq x y z
N MET A 1 5.96 51.74 0.68
CA MET A 1 5.96 50.29 0.45
C MET A 1 7.40 49.85 0.33
N THR A 2 7.96 49.27 1.39
CA THR A 2 9.29 48.66 1.36
C THR A 2 9.21 47.37 0.57
N THR A 3 9.87 47.32 -0.58
CA THR A 3 10.10 46.10 -1.36
C THR A 3 10.99 45.20 -0.50
N GLN A 4 10.38 44.31 0.27
CA GLN A 4 11.10 43.29 1.03
C GLN A 4 11.71 42.34 0.01
N THR A 5 13.02 42.45 -0.24
CA THR A 5 13.74 41.52 -1.11
C THR A 5 13.62 40.12 -0.52
N MET A 6 13.03 39.19 -1.26
CA MET A 6 12.93 37.80 -0.81
C MET A 6 14.35 37.22 -0.65
N PRO A 7 14.65 36.51 0.45
CA PRO A 7 15.96 35.89 0.63
C PRO A 7 16.21 34.86 -0.49
N LEU A 8 17.45 34.78 -0.97
CA LEU A 8 17.83 33.80 -1.97
C LEU A 8 17.60 32.37 -1.42
N LEU A 9 17.20 31.44 -2.28
CA LEU A 9 16.91 30.05 -1.87
C LEU A 9 18.09 29.42 -1.12
N ARG A 10 19.32 29.67 -1.58
CA ARG A 10 20.56 29.18 -0.95
C ARG A 10 20.73 29.67 0.49
N ASP A 11 20.46 30.95 0.77
CA ASP A 11 20.58 31.48 2.13
C ASP A 11 19.54 30.87 3.06
N GLN A 12 18.35 30.53 2.55
CA GLN A 12 17.35 29.79 3.31
C GLN A 12 17.82 28.35 3.58
N LEU A 13 18.41 27.65 2.59
CA LEU A 13 18.93 26.29 2.75
C LEU A 13 20.05 26.19 3.80
N ARG A 14 20.89 27.22 3.94
CA ARG A 14 21.94 27.29 4.99
C ARG A 14 21.40 27.18 6.42
N THR A 15 20.13 27.56 6.62
CA THR A 15 19.48 27.46 7.94
C THR A 15 18.98 26.05 8.26
N LEU A 16 18.94 25.15 7.28
CA LEU A 16 18.46 23.80 7.49
C LEU A 16 19.42 23.01 8.37
N PRO A 17 18.92 22.10 9.22
CA PRO A 17 19.77 21.18 9.95
C PRO A 17 20.39 20.14 8.98
N THR A 18 21.59 19.64 9.27
CA THR A 18 22.33 18.76 8.36
C THR A 18 21.60 17.44 8.08
N GLU A 19 20.80 16.94 9.02
CA GLU A 19 19.94 15.78 8.82
C GLU A 19 18.84 16.01 7.77
N ALA A 20 18.42 17.24 7.52
CA ALA A 20 17.45 17.52 6.45
C ALA A 20 17.99 17.16 5.06
N LEU A 21 19.32 17.19 4.89
CA LEU A 21 20.01 16.78 3.66
C LEU A 21 20.42 15.32 3.73
N THR A 22 21.09 14.90 4.80
CA THR A 22 21.65 13.54 4.91
C THR A 22 20.60 12.47 5.14
N HIS A 23 19.46 12.80 5.74
CA HIS A 23 18.31 11.90 5.96
C HIS A 23 17.13 12.22 5.05
N LEU A 24 17.34 13.03 4.00
CA LEU A 24 16.34 13.25 2.96
C LEU A 24 15.91 11.92 2.34
N GLN A 25 14.61 11.63 2.42
CA GLN A 25 14.02 10.44 1.84
C GLN A 25 13.06 10.78 0.71
N TYR A 26 12.15 11.72 0.96
CA TYR A 26 11.12 12.07 0.00
C TYR A 26 11.42 13.44 -0.63
N LEU A 27 11.53 13.46 -1.96
CA LEU A 27 11.65 14.71 -2.73
C LEU A 27 10.62 14.67 -3.87
N PRO A 28 9.31 14.61 -3.57
CA PRO A 28 8.28 14.64 -4.60
C PRO A 28 8.27 16.00 -5.31
N PRO A 29 8.31 16.04 -6.65
CA PRO A 29 8.25 17.29 -7.39
C PRO A 29 6.81 17.84 -7.50
N ALA A 30 5.82 17.10 -7.02
CA ALA A 30 4.42 17.46 -7.08
C ALA A 30 3.64 16.93 -5.87
N VAL A 31 2.58 17.63 -5.49
CA VAL A 31 1.53 17.15 -4.57
C VAL A 31 0.19 17.21 -5.28
N GLY A 32 -0.68 16.25 -4.95
CA GLY A 32 -1.95 16.06 -5.66
C GLY A 32 -1.91 14.91 -6.65
N CYS A 33 -3.06 14.31 -6.92
CA CYS A 33 -3.14 13.12 -7.78
C CYS A 33 -4.46 13.03 -8.54
N VAL A 34 -4.37 12.97 -9.87
CA VAL A 34 -5.53 12.88 -10.77
C VAL A 34 -6.34 11.60 -10.56
N ASN A 35 -5.67 10.49 -10.21
CA ASN A 35 -6.29 9.17 -10.03
C ASN A 35 -7.30 9.11 -8.87
N ARG A 36 -7.17 9.99 -7.86
CA ARG A 36 -8.09 10.12 -6.71
C ARG A 36 -8.61 8.81 -6.11
N CYS A 37 -7.73 7.83 -5.91
CA CYS A 37 -8.14 6.54 -5.36
C CYS A 37 -8.87 6.71 -4.02
N ALA A 38 -9.99 6.00 -3.84
CA ALA A 38 -10.74 5.98 -2.59
C ALA A 38 -9.90 5.45 -1.43
N MET A 39 -8.93 4.56 -1.71
CA MET A 39 -7.99 4.02 -0.73
C MET A 39 -6.68 4.81 -0.57
N CYS A 40 -6.60 6.06 -1.03
CA CYS A 40 -5.33 6.79 -1.02
C CYS A 40 -4.80 6.98 0.42
N SER A 41 -3.75 6.23 0.77
CA SER A 41 -3.10 6.28 2.08
C SER A 41 -2.49 7.64 2.41
N GLN A 42 -2.23 8.42 1.36
CA GLN A 42 -1.63 9.74 1.43
C GLN A 42 -2.66 10.88 1.46
N ALA A 43 -3.95 10.57 1.25
CA ALA A 43 -5.02 11.56 1.17
C ALA A 43 -4.70 12.72 0.20
N ALA A 44 -4.06 12.44 -0.94
CA ALA A 44 -3.67 13.42 -1.95
C ALA A 44 -4.87 14.25 -2.48
N GLY A 45 -4.65 15.54 -2.72
CA GLY A 45 -5.63 16.46 -3.28
C GLY A 45 -6.02 16.17 -4.73
N SER A 46 -7.12 16.76 -5.20
CA SER A 46 -7.59 16.62 -6.59
C SER A 46 -6.81 17.46 -7.58
N ASP A 47 -6.33 18.63 -7.13
CA ASP A 47 -5.53 19.55 -7.91
C ASP A 47 -4.06 19.23 -7.69
N ILE A 48 -3.22 19.63 -8.66
CA ILE A 48 -1.78 19.38 -8.60
C ILE A 48 -1.06 20.71 -8.37
N TRP A 49 -0.11 20.71 -7.43
CA TRP A 49 0.89 21.76 -7.31
C TRP A 49 2.24 21.11 -7.54
N GLN A 50 2.97 21.60 -8.53
CA GLN A 50 4.19 20.96 -8.98
C GLN A 50 5.27 21.96 -9.31
N LEU A 51 6.52 21.54 -9.14
CA LEU A 51 7.67 22.29 -9.60
C LEU A 51 7.61 22.39 -11.12
N THR A 52 7.79 23.60 -11.66
CA THR A 52 8.05 23.75 -13.10
C THR A 52 9.42 23.15 -13.43
N GLU A 53 9.73 22.94 -14.70
CA GLU A 53 11.06 22.46 -15.10
C GLU A 53 12.19 23.34 -14.55
N ARG A 54 11.99 24.67 -14.59
CA ARG A 54 12.93 25.65 -14.01
C ARG A 54 12.98 25.54 -12.49
N GLY A 55 11.84 25.54 -11.80
CA GLY A 55 11.80 25.43 -10.34
C GLY A 55 12.45 24.15 -9.82
N LEU A 56 12.30 23.04 -10.56
CA LEU A 56 12.99 21.79 -10.28
C LEU A 56 14.52 21.93 -10.42
N GLY A 57 14.98 22.55 -11.51
CA GLY A 57 16.39 22.84 -11.75
C GLY A 57 17.00 23.70 -10.63
N ASP A 58 16.37 24.83 -10.31
CA ASP A 58 16.82 25.77 -9.29
C ASP A 58 16.93 25.09 -7.92
N LEU A 59 15.92 24.30 -7.54
CA LEU A 59 15.94 23.57 -6.26
C LEU A 59 17.06 22.52 -6.21
N PHE A 60 17.25 21.72 -7.26
CA PHE A 60 18.25 20.64 -7.26
C PHE A 60 19.68 21.19 -7.20
N HIS A 61 19.98 22.26 -7.96
CA HIS A 61 21.30 22.89 -7.91
C HIS A 61 21.55 23.54 -6.54
N ALA A 62 20.56 24.23 -5.98
CA ALA A 62 20.71 24.84 -4.65
C ALA A 62 20.94 23.78 -3.55
N LEU A 63 20.25 22.63 -3.63
CA LEU A 63 20.49 21.49 -2.73
C LEU A 63 21.89 20.89 -2.90
N ALA A 64 22.36 20.73 -4.14
CA ALA A 64 23.69 20.19 -4.42
C ALA A 64 24.80 21.13 -3.92
N GLU A 65 24.67 22.43 -4.16
CA GLU A 65 25.61 23.45 -3.66
C GLU A 65 25.69 23.41 -2.13
N GLU A 66 24.54 23.41 -1.45
CA GLU A 66 24.50 23.37 0.01
C GLU A 66 25.10 22.08 0.57
N ALA A 67 24.79 20.93 -0.04
CA ALA A 67 25.36 19.66 0.37
C ALA A 67 26.89 19.63 0.17
N SER A 68 27.37 20.19 -0.94
CA SER A 68 28.80 20.33 -1.23
C SER A 68 29.50 21.26 -0.25
N GLU A 69 28.92 22.42 0.07
CA GLU A 69 29.44 23.37 1.07
C GLU A 69 29.63 22.71 2.44
N ARG A 70 28.70 21.82 2.82
CA ARG A 70 28.75 21.08 4.09
C ARG A 70 29.59 19.80 4.04
N GLY A 71 30.07 19.40 2.87
CA GLY A 71 30.77 18.12 2.68
C GLY A 71 29.90 16.89 2.96
N VAL A 72 28.60 16.96 2.70
CA VAL A 72 27.64 15.88 2.95
C VAL A 72 27.03 15.33 1.66
N ARG A 73 26.49 14.12 1.72
CA ARG A 73 25.75 13.50 0.61
C ARG A 73 24.25 13.49 0.88
N ILE A 74 23.47 13.92 -0.11
CA ILE A 74 22.00 13.89 -0.04
C ILE A 74 21.52 12.46 0.21
N GLY A 75 20.72 12.28 1.26
CA GLY A 75 20.14 11.00 1.66
C GLY A 75 21.16 9.92 2.05
N GLY A 76 22.45 10.26 2.17
CA GLY A 76 23.55 9.31 2.42
C GLY A 76 23.71 8.85 3.86
N GLY A 77 23.11 9.56 4.83
CA GLY A 77 23.17 9.23 6.26
C GLY A 77 22.16 8.17 6.71
N ARG A 78 21.29 7.67 5.82
CA ARG A 78 20.24 6.71 6.17
C ARG A 78 20.75 5.28 6.20
N ALA A 79 20.38 4.54 7.24
CA ALA A 79 20.65 3.10 7.32
C ALA A 79 19.95 2.28 6.22
N HIS A 80 18.73 2.69 5.85
CA HIS A 80 17.97 2.05 4.78
C HIS A 80 18.04 2.88 3.50
N ARG A 81 18.57 2.27 2.43
CA ARG A 81 18.64 2.86 1.07
C ARG A 81 19.36 4.22 1.04
N ALA A 82 20.57 4.25 1.60
CA ALA A 82 21.45 5.42 1.52
C ALA A 82 21.58 5.92 0.06
N GLY A 83 21.44 7.22 -0.15
CA GLY A 83 21.54 7.85 -1.47
C GLY A 83 20.39 7.56 -2.45
N VAL A 84 19.25 7.03 -1.98
CA VAL A 84 18.06 6.79 -2.83
C VAL A 84 16.88 7.70 -2.47
N LEU A 85 16.44 8.56 -3.39
CA LEU A 85 15.29 9.42 -3.18
C LEU A 85 13.99 8.81 -3.70
N PHE A 86 12.90 9.12 -3.02
CA PHE A 86 11.54 8.77 -3.43
C PHE A 86 10.88 10.03 -4.01
N PRO A 87 10.68 10.12 -5.34
CA PRO A 87 10.02 11.24 -5.99
C PRO A 87 8.49 11.18 -5.84
N TYR A 88 7.98 10.26 -5.02
CA TYR A 88 6.56 10.10 -4.77
C TYR A 88 6.26 10.20 -3.28
N LEU A 89 5.25 10.99 -2.96
CA LEU A 89 4.52 11.03 -1.69
C LEU A 89 3.43 12.08 -1.88
N ASP A 90 2.17 11.73 -1.62
CA ASP A 90 0.99 12.58 -1.92
C ASP A 90 0.77 12.90 -3.42
N ASN A 91 1.36 12.13 -4.33
CA ASN A 91 1.18 12.23 -5.79
C ASN A 91 1.19 10.85 -6.49
N ASP A 92 0.97 10.85 -7.81
CA ASP A 92 1.44 9.78 -8.70
C ASP A 92 2.51 10.37 -9.62
N ILE A 93 3.71 9.84 -9.54
CA ILE A 93 4.88 10.44 -10.18
C ILE A 93 4.89 10.24 -11.70
N SER A 94 4.18 9.25 -12.24
CA SER A 94 4.05 9.06 -13.70
C SER A 94 3.32 10.21 -14.40
N SER A 95 2.50 10.97 -13.66
CA SER A 95 1.79 12.12 -14.19
C SER A 95 2.62 13.40 -14.22
N TYR A 96 3.82 13.42 -13.61
CA TYR A 96 4.66 14.60 -13.60
C TYR A 96 5.41 14.75 -14.93
N PRO A 97 5.19 15.84 -15.70
CA PRO A 97 5.67 15.95 -17.08
C PRO A 97 7.18 16.12 -17.23
N TYR A 98 7.90 16.38 -16.14
CA TYR A 98 9.36 16.61 -16.13
C TYR A 98 10.11 15.53 -15.35
N LEU A 99 9.58 14.30 -15.28
CA LEU A 99 10.20 13.20 -14.54
C LEU A 99 11.54 12.75 -15.15
N ASP A 100 11.72 12.87 -16.46
CA ASP A 100 13.01 12.67 -17.12
C ASP A 100 14.03 13.75 -16.76
N THR A 101 13.62 15.02 -16.67
CA THR A 101 14.46 16.10 -16.12
C THR A 101 14.81 15.83 -14.66
N TYR A 102 13.86 15.36 -13.84
CA TYR A 102 14.14 14.92 -12.46
C TYR A 102 15.19 13.80 -12.43
N ALA A 103 15.03 12.77 -13.26
CA ALA A 103 15.96 11.65 -13.34
C ALA A 103 17.38 12.10 -13.75
N ARG A 104 17.47 13.01 -14.73
CA ARG A 104 18.73 13.62 -15.14
C ARG A 104 19.39 14.39 -13.99
N LEU A 105 18.65 15.28 -13.32
CA LEU A 105 19.19 16.08 -12.21
C LEU A 105 19.55 15.22 -10.99
N ALA A 106 18.78 14.17 -10.71
CA ALA A 106 19.12 13.21 -9.66
C ALA A 106 20.48 12.53 -9.92
N ARG A 107 20.73 12.12 -11.18
CA ARG A 107 22.00 11.50 -11.59
C ARG A 107 23.15 12.51 -11.64
N ASP A 108 22.95 13.62 -12.34
CA ASP A 108 24.03 14.51 -12.79
C ASP A 108 24.33 15.64 -11.80
N VAL A 109 23.36 16.01 -10.96
CA VAL A 109 23.48 17.15 -10.02
C VAL A 109 23.51 16.67 -8.56
N LEU A 110 22.55 15.85 -8.14
CA LEU A 110 22.50 15.38 -6.75
C LEU A 110 23.38 14.14 -6.49
N GLY A 111 23.74 13.38 -7.52
CA GLY A 111 24.50 12.14 -7.39
C GLY A 111 23.75 11.04 -6.62
N VAL A 112 22.42 10.97 -6.78
CA VAL A 112 21.53 10.03 -6.09
C VAL A 112 20.84 9.08 -7.07
N LYS A 113 20.34 7.95 -6.56
CA LYS A 113 19.40 7.09 -7.29
C LYS A 113 17.97 7.47 -6.93
N ILE A 114 17.01 7.04 -7.75
CA ILE A 114 15.58 7.25 -7.51
C ILE A 114 14.84 5.93 -7.42
N ARG A 115 13.79 5.90 -6.63
CA ARG A 115 12.88 4.76 -6.55
C ARG A 115 11.45 5.19 -6.78
N VAL A 116 10.82 4.64 -7.81
CA VAL A 116 9.49 5.06 -8.25
C VAL A 116 8.42 4.06 -7.85
N SER A 117 7.25 4.58 -7.46
CA SER A 117 6.01 3.82 -7.33
C SER A 117 4.92 4.60 -8.05
N THR A 118 4.17 3.93 -8.91
CA THR A 118 3.15 4.57 -9.75
C THR A 118 1.99 3.62 -10.04
N VAL A 119 0.80 4.14 -10.34
CA VAL A 119 -0.28 3.30 -10.92
C VAL A 119 -0.28 3.29 -12.45
N GLY A 120 0.63 4.04 -13.10
CA GLY A 120 0.80 4.13 -14.55
C GLY A 120 0.39 5.50 -15.13
N TRP A 121 0.37 5.61 -16.46
CA TRP A 121 -0.14 6.77 -17.20
C TRP A 121 -1.00 6.28 -18.38
N SER A 122 -1.76 7.19 -19.01
CA SER A 122 -2.47 6.87 -20.27
C SER A 122 -1.53 6.91 -21.47
N GLU A 123 -1.55 5.89 -22.32
CA GLU A 123 -0.75 5.90 -23.55
C GLU A 123 -1.25 6.94 -24.59
N SER A 124 -2.47 7.47 -24.43
CA SER A 124 -3.00 8.53 -25.31
C SER A 124 -2.32 9.87 -25.06
N THR A 125 -1.63 10.02 -23.92
CA THR A 125 -0.88 11.23 -23.59
C THR A 125 0.53 11.12 -24.17
N SER A 126 0.67 11.51 -25.44
CA SER A 126 1.88 11.32 -26.26
C SER A 126 3.17 11.86 -25.62
N HIS A 127 3.11 13.01 -24.95
CA HIS A 127 4.28 13.60 -24.29
C HIS A 127 4.71 12.78 -23.06
N LEU A 128 3.78 12.29 -22.23
CA LEU A 128 4.10 11.37 -21.12
C LEU A 128 4.65 10.05 -21.65
N ALA A 129 4.06 9.50 -22.71
CA ALA A 129 4.56 8.28 -23.34
C ALA A 129 5.98 8.46 -23.91
N ALA A 130 6.32 9.64 -24.43
CA ALA A 130 7.67 9.95 -24.91
C ALA A 130 8.66 10.11 -23.74
N MET A 131 8.26 10.83 -22.68
CA MET A 131 9.05 10.97 -21.45
C MET A 131 9.38 9.61 -20.81
N HIS A 132 8.38 8.74 -20.68
CA HIS A 132 8.57 7.41 -20.08
C HIS A 132 9.44 6.47 -20.91
N ARG A 133 9.43 6.61 -22.25
CA ARG A 133 10.39 5.92 -23.12
C ARG A 133 11.82 6.38 -22.85
N ARG A 134 12.06 7.70 -22.81
CA ARG A 134 13.38 8.26 -22.44
C ARG A 134 13.85 7.77 -21.08
N LEU A 135 12.95 7.70 -20.08
CA LEU A 135 13.28 7.14 -18.76
C LEU A 135 13.76 5.69 -18.82
N ALA A 136 13.07 4.85 -19.59
CA ALA A 136 13.41 3.44 -19.73
C ALA A 136 14.70 3.20 -20.54
N ASP A 137 14.94 4.03 -21.56
CA ASP A 137 16.06 3.85 -22.49
C ASP A 137 17.34 4.55 -22.00
N ASP A 138 17.24 5.82 -21.61
CA ASP A 138 18.40 6.70 -21.38
C ASP A 138 18.77 6.85 -19.90
N PHE A 139 17.82 6.62 -19.00
CA PHE A 139 17.98 6.90 -17.57
C PHE A 139 17.94 5.65 -16.69
N LYS A 140 18.03 4.44 -17.24
CA LYS A 140 17.96 3.19 -16.47
C LYS A 140 18.88 3.16 -15.24
N GLU A 141 20.09 3.72 -15.39
CA GLU A 141 21.10 3.76 -14.34
C GLU A 141 20.66 4.59 -13.13
N VAL A 142 19.77 5.58 -13.26
CA VAL A 142 19.36 6.37 -12.08
C VAL A 142 18.40 5.61 -11.17
N PHE A 143 17.75 4.55 -11.65
CA PHE A 143 16.74 3.85 -10.85
C PHE A 143 17.39 2.85 -9.89
N ASP A 144 17.00 2.90 -8.61
CA ASP A 144 17.19 1.83 -7.62
C ASP A 144 16.02 0.83 -7.66
N GLY A 145 14.86 1.27 -8.14
CA GLY A 145 13.69 0.42 -8.29
C GLY A 145 12.48 1.14 -8.86
N ILE A 146 11.56 0.36 -9.42
CA ILE A 146 10.27 0.80 -9.95
C ILE A 146 9.18 -0.21 -9.59
N ARG A 147 8.07 0.29 -9.05
CA ARG A 147 6.90 -0.51 -8.69
C ARG A 147 5.67 -0.01 -9.42
N ILE A 148 5.00 -0.91 -10.13
CA ILE A 148 3.70 -0.63 -10.75
C ILE A 148 2.62 -1.15 -9.82
N SER A 149 1.77 -0.26 -9.32
CA SER A 149 0.71 -0.59 -8.37
C SER A 149 -0.62 -0.77 -9.08
N LEU A 150 -1.15 -2.00 -9.06
CA LEU A 150 -2.52 -2.30 -9.49
C LEU A 150 -3.45 -2.25 -8.27
N THR A 151 -4.42 -1.33 -8.30
CA THR A 151 -5.37 -1.11 -7.21
C THR A 151 -6.82 -1.05 -7.72
N PRO A 152 -7.79 -1.61 -6.97
CA PRO A 152 -9.19 -1.67 -7.40
C PRO A 152 -9.91 -0.32 -7.29
N TYR A 153 -9.21 0.74 -6.87
CA TYR A 153 -9.78 2.08 -6.70
C TYR A 153 -9.15 3.13 -7.62
N ALA A 154 -8.25 2.75 -8.53
CA ALA A 154 -7.83 3.66 -9.58
C ALA A 154 -9.06 4.07 -10.41
N THR A 155 -9.19 5.36 -10.72
CA THR A 155 -10.38 5.90 -11.40
C THR A 155 -10.66 5.18 -12.74
N GLY A 156 -9.61 4.89 -13.52
CA GLY A 156 -9.74 4.10 -14.75
C GLY A 156 -10.11 2.63 -14.53
N TYR A 157 -9.56 2.00 -13.49
CA TYR A 157 -9.92 0.61 -13.14
C TYR A 157 -11.40 0.49 -12.76
N VAL A 158 -11.90 1.42 -11.95
CA VAL A 158 -13.33 1.43 -11.56
C VAL A 158 -14.19 1.59 -12.80
N GLY A 159 -13.81 2.50 -13.71
CA GLY A 159 -14.43 2.63 -15.05
C GLY A 159 -15.89 3.11 -15.01
N LYS A 160 -16.31 3.78 -13.93
CA LYS A 160 -17.69 4.27 -13.74
C LYS A 160 -17.82 5.78 -13.98
N SER A 161 -16.71 6.51 -14.11
CA SER A 161 -16.73 7.95 -14.33
C SER A 161 -16.79 8.25 -15.83
N PRO A 162 -17.43 9.36 -16.26
CA PRO A 162 -17.39 9.78 -17.65
C PRO A 162 -15.94 9.91 -18.14
N GLY A 163 -15.68 9.42 -19.36
CA GLY A 163 -14.35 9.44 -19.96
C GLY A 163 -13.36 8.41 -19.37
N THR A 164 -13.84 7.36 -18.70
CA THR A 164 -12.97 6.31 -18.16
C THR A 164 -13.41 4.90 -18.55
N SER A 165 -12.45 3.98 -18.71
CA SER A 165 -12.69 2.59 -19.09
C SER A 165 -11.69 1.63 -18.45
N ARG A 166 -12.20 0.51 -17.93
CA ARG A 166 -11.36 -0.57 -17.38
C ARG A 166 -10.55 -1.30 -18.45
N ASP A 167 -11.10 -1.45 -19.65
CA ASP A 167 -10.36 -2.05 -20.76
C ASP A 167 -9.25 -1.11 -21.22
N ARG A 168 -9.53 0.19 -21.29
CA ARG A 168 -8.49 1.20 -21.52
C ARG A 168 -7.42 1.17 -20.43
N TYR A 169 -7.81 1.04 -19.16
CA TYR A 169 -6.88 0.88 -18.03
C TYR A 169 -6.00 -0.37 -18.20
N THR A 170 -6.56 -1.46 -18.73
CA THR A 170 -5.82 -2.70 -19.02
C THR A 170 -4.80 -2.48 -20.13
N ASP A 171 -5.17 -1.73 -21.18
CA ASP A 171 -4.28 -1.39 -22.29
C ASP A 171 -3.15 -0.45 -21.86
N ASP A 172 -3.46 0.56 -21.06
CA ASP A 172 -2.49 1.48 -20.47
C ASP A 172 -1.52 0.74 -19.54
N LEU A 173 -2.00 -0.19 -18.71
CA LEU A 173 -1.13 -1.04 -17.92
C LEU A 173 -0.22 -1.91 -18.79
N ALA A 174 -0.75 -2.50 -19.87
CA ALA A 174 0.07 -3.25 -20.82
C ALA A 174 1.13 -2.36 -21.49
N HIS A 175 0.76 -1.13 -21.84
CA HIS A 175 1.68 -0.13 -22.39
C HIS A 175 2.80 0.19 -21.41
N VAL A 176 2.47 0.50 -20.15
CA VAL A 176 3.44 0.75 -19.07
C VAL A 176 4.43 -0.40 -18.94
N LEU A 177 3.93 -1.64 -18.91
CA LEU A 177 4.75 -2.84 -18.76
C LEU A 177 5.67 -3.07 -19.96
N ARG A 178 5.24 -2.76 -21.19
CA ARG A 178 6.09 -2.81 -22.39
C ARG A 178 7.16 -1.75 -22.35
N THR A 179 6.78 -0.50 -22.08
CA THR A 179 7.68 0.66 -22.07
C THR A 179 8.79 0.48 -21.05
N TYR A 180 8.49 -0.02 -19.85
CA TYR A 180 9.50 -0.22 -18.81
C TYR A 180 10.21 -1.57 -18.84
N ARG A 181 9.94 -2.44 -19.84
CA ARG A 181 10.61 -3.73 -19.92
C ARG A 181 12.15 -3.63 -19.92
N PRO A 182 12.79 -2.73 -20.72
CA PRO A 182 14.25 -2.59 -20.69
C PRO A 182 14.77 -2.21 -19.29
N LEU A 183 14.03 -1.39 -18.56
CA LEU A 183 14.35 -1.00 -17.20
C LEU A 183 14.20 -2.18 -16.23
N PHE A 184 13.15 -2.96 -16.34
CA PHE A 184 12.95 -4.14 -15.49
C PHE A 184 14.03 -5.18 -15.72
N ASP A 185 14.43 -5.40 -16.97
CA ASP A 185 15.52 -6.31 -17.34
C ASP A 185 16.87 -5.81 -16.79
N HIS A 186 17.12 -4.49 -16.81
CA HIS A 186 18.31 -3.89 -16.22
C HIS A 186 18.37 -4.01 -14.69
N LEU A 187 17.26 -3.74 -13.99
CA LEU A 187 17.21 -3.77 -12.53
C LEU A 187 17.14 -5.20 -11.97
N GLY A 188 16.66 -6.15 -12.77
CA GLY A 188 16.25 -7.46 -12.31
C GLY A 188 14.92 -7.42 -11.55
N HIS A 189 14.13 -8.49 -11.68
CA HIS A 189 12.85 -8.60 -10.99
C HIS A 189 13.01 -8.74 -9.48
N GLY A 190 12.13 -8.08 -8.73
CA GLY A 190 12.11 -8.18 -7.28
C GLY A 190 11.20 -7.13 -6.64
N ALA A 191 10.57 -7.47 -5.52
CA ALA A 191 9.79 -6.52 -4.73
C ALA A 191 10.62 -5.28 -4.34
N ALA A 192 11.93 -5.46 -4.19
CA ALA A 192 12.90 -4.43 -3.88
C ALA A 192 13.45 -3.68 -5.11
N THR A 193 13.25 -4.16 -6.33
CA THR A 193 13.83 -3.62 -7.57
C THR A 193 12.72 -3.30 -8.57
N ALA A 194 12.30 -4.26 -9.39
CA ALA A 194 11.25 -4.11 -10.39
C ALA A 194 10.11 -5.14 -10.19
N ALA A 195 8.89 -4.66 -9.94
CA ALA A 195 7.74 -5.52 -9.71
C ALA A 195 6.38 -4.85 -9.99
N VAL A 196 5.35 -5.68 -10.14
CA VAL A 196 3.95 -5.30 -10.15
C VAL A 196 3.30 -5.72 -8.82
N GLU A 197 2.82 -4.75 -8.06
CA GLU A 197 2.11 -4.96 -6.80
C GLU A 197 0.60 -4.97 -7.01
N LEU A 198 -0.05 -6.08 -6.65
CA LEU A 198 -1.50 -6.17 -6.57
C LEU A 198 -1.92 -5.89 -5.13
N ARG A 199 -2.83 -4.93 -4.96
CA ARG A 199 -3.49 -4.62 -3.68
C ARG A 199 -4.97 -4.86 -3.84
N PHE A 200 -5.59 -5.65 -2.98
CA PHE A 200 -7.01 -5.96 -3.07
C PHE A 200 -7.86 -5.08 -2.15
N ALA A 201 -9.16 -4.99 -2.45
CA ALA A 201 -10.14 -4.45 -1.52
C ALA A 201 -10.18 -5.31 -0.25
N PRO A 202 -10.61 -4.80 0.92
CA PRO A 202 -10.69 -5.61 2.13
C PRO A 202 -12.02 -6.36 2.10
N LEU A 203 -12.01 -7.61 2.58
CA LEU A 203 -13.25 -8.27 2.95
C LEU A 203 -13.60 -7.82 4.38
N VAL A 204 -14.70 -7.06 4.50
CA VAL A 204 -15.18 -6.48 5.76
C VAL A 204 -16.60 -6.97 5.99
N GLY A 205 -16.81 -7.73 7.05
CA GLY A 205 -18.14 -8.08 7.56
C GLY A 205 -18.43 -7.31 8.83
N LEU A 206 -19.61 -6.69 8.90
CA LEU A 206 -20.08 -6.02 10.11
C LEU A 206 -21.04 -6.95 10.84
N GLY A 207 -20.93 -6.98 12.16
CA GLY A 207 -21.75 -7.84 13.01
C GLY A 207 -21.31 -7.74 14.46
N GLU A 208 -22.24 -7.96 15.38
CA GLU A 208 -21.89 -8.12 16.78
C GLU A 208 -20.91 -9.29 16.92
N LEU A 209 -19.81 -9.06 17.64
CA LEU A 209 -18.86 -10.10 17.98
C LEU A 209 -19.31 -10.72 19.29
N LEU A 210 -19.76 -11.97 19.25
CA LEU A 210 -19.97 -12.76 20.44
C LEU A 210 -18.60 -13.21 20.98
N ASP A 211 -18.36 -12.97 22.25
CA ASP A 211 -17.21 -13.46 23.03
C ASP A 211 -17.75 -14.05 24.33
N THR A 212 -17.79 -15.38 24.42
CA THR A 212 -18.45 -16.07 25.53
C THR A 212 -17.95 -17.50 25.72
N HIS A 213 -18.52 -18.22 26.70
CA HIS A 213 -18.27 -19.64 26.92
C HIS A 213 -19.53 -20.47 26.65
N ILE A 214 -19.41 -21.46 25.77
CA ILE A 214 -20.50 -22.37 25.38
C ILE A 214 -20.02 -23.81 25.55
N GLY A 215 -20.77 -24.61 26.30
CA GLY A 215 -20.41 -26.01 26.55
C GLY A 215 -19.04 -26.19 27.24
N GLY A 216 -18.58 -25.17 27.98
CA GLY A 216 -17.27 -25.18 28.63
C GLY A 216 -16.11 -24.72 27.75
N HIS A 217 -16.36 -24.34 26.48
CA HIS A 217 -15.34 -23.83 25.56
C HIS A 217 -15.50 -22.32 25.36
N HIS A 218 -14.40 -21.58 25.34
CA HIS A 218 -14.40 -20.20 24.87
C HIS A 218 -14.74 -20.18 23.37
N VAL A 219 -15.74 -19.39 22.99
CA VAL A 219 -16.25 -19.22 21.64
C VAL A 219 -16.24 -17.75 21.24
N LEU A 220 -15.67 -17.48 20.07
CA LEU A 220 -15.86 -16.22 19.35
C LEU A 220 -16.74 -16.46 18.13
N ALA A 221 -17.76 -15.62 17.90
CA ALA A 221 -18.59 -15.72 16.71
C ALA A 221 -18.90 -14.36 16.09
N CYS A 222 -18.73 -14.22 14.77
CA CYS A 222 -19.12 -13.03 14.02
C CYS A 222 -19.33 -13.36 12.54
N GLY A 223 -20.53 -13.07 12.02
CA GLY A 223 -20.90 -13.44 10.65
C GLY A 223 -20.75 -14.95 10.41
N PRO A 224 -20.10 -15.40 9.32
CA PRO A 224 -19.93 -16.82 9.03
C PRO A 224 -18.88 -17.50 9.91
N HIS A 225 -18.14 -16.76 10.73
CA HIS A 225 -16.98 -17.29 11.46
C HIS A 225 -17.35 -17.64 12.89
N LEU A 226 -17.14 -18.91 13.25
CA LEU A 226 -17.26 -19.47 14.59
C LEU A 226 -15.91 -20.06 14.99
N LEU A 227 -15.27 -19.52 16.02
CA LEU A 227 -14.01 -20.03 16.56
C LEU A 227 -14.26 -20.64 17.92
N ILE A 228 -13.96 -21.94 18.05
CA ILE A 228 -14.21 -22.73 19.25
C ILE A 228 -12.87 -23.15 19.84
N ALA A 229 -12.61 -22.83 21.11
CA ALA A 229 -11.40 -23.27 21.80
C ALA A 229 -11.28 -24.79 21.75
N ALA A 230 -10.13 -25.32 21.35
CA ALA A 230 -9.95 -26.78 21.20
C ALA A 230 -9.95 -27.53 22.54
N GLN A 231 -9.79 -26.82 23.67
CA GLN A 231 -9.85 -27.37 25.01
C GLN A 231 -10.88 -26.59 25.82
N PRO A 232 -11.67 -27.26 26.68
CA PRO A 232 -12.55 -26.58 27.60
C PRO A 232 -11.73 -25.83 28.65
N GLY A 233 -12.29 -24.75 29.16
CA GLY A 233 -11.66 -23.90 30.17
C GLY A 233 -12.41 -22.59 30.33
N THR A 234 -12.14 -21.89 31.42
CA THR A 234 -12.72 -20.58 31.73
C THR A 234 -11.73 -19.44 31.61
N ASP A 235 -10.46 -19.76 31.31
CA ASP A 235 -9.39 -18.77 31.27
C ASP A 235 -9.57 -17.84 30.08
N GLU A 236 -9.45 -16.53 30.31
CA GLU A 236 -9.36 -15.56 29.23
C GLU A 236 -8.18 -15.85 28.32
N LEU A 237 -8.31 -15.51 27.03
CA LEU A 237 -7.20 -15.58 26.09
C LEU A 237 -6.13 -14.56 26.50
N PRO A 238 -4.86 -14.97 26.71
CA PRO A 238 -3.82 -14.06 27.15
C PRO A 238 -3.50 -13.04 26.06
N TYR A 239 -3.11 -11.85 26.51
CA TYR A 239 -2.68 -10.78 25.63
C TYR A 239 -1.36 -11.14 24.93
N THR A 240 -1.34 -10.99 23.61
CA THR A 240 -0.18 -11.19 22.74
C THR A 240 0.36 -9.83 22.30
N GLU A 241 1.67 -9.63 22.35
CA GLU A 241 2.35 -8.46 21.76
C GLU A 241 3.58 -8.87 20.93
N ILE A 242 4.04 -7.95 20.08
CA ILE A 242 5.34 -8.08 19.41
C ILE A 242 6.41 -7.60 20.41
N VAL A 243 7.15 -8.54 20.98
CA VAL A 243 8.23 -8.23 21.95
C VAL A 243 9.41 -7.59 21.24
N ARG A 244 9.73 -8.09 20.05
CA ARG A 244 10.80 -7.58 19.19
C ARG A 244 10.64 -8.11 17.77
N LEU A 245 11.44 -7.56 16.85
CA LEU A 245 11.70 -8.18 15.57
C LEU A 245 12.95 -9.08 15.64
N ASP A 246 12.95 -10.20 14.93
CA ASP A 246 14.13 -11.03 14.74
C ASP A 246 15.07 -10.46 13.66
N GLU A 247 16.20 -11.13 13.42
CA GLU A 247 17.21 -10.73 12.43
C GLU A 247 16.67 -10.69 10.98
N ARG A 248 15.53 -11.34 10.73
CA ARG A 248 14.82 -11.37 9.44
C ARG A 248 13.60 -10.44 9.46
N ASN A 249 13.54 -9.52 10.42
CA ASN A 249 12.46 -8.60 10.67
C ASN A 249 11.11 -9.28 10.90
N GLN A 250 11.06 -10.53 11.37
CA GLN A 250 9.82 -11.24 11.72
C GLN A 250 9.43 -10.94 13.18
N PRO A 251 8.13 -10.85 13.49
CA PRO A 251 7.68 -10.58 14.84
C PRO A 251 7.93 -11.78 15.76
N VAL A 252 8.56 -11.52 16.92
CA VAL A 252 8.64 -12.47 18.03
C VAL A 252 7.51 -12.12 19.00
N LEU A 253 6.58 -13.06 19.19
CA LEU A 253 5.39 -12.85 20.00
C LEU A 253 5.60 -13.27 21.45
N SER A 254 4.99 -12.56 22.40
CA SER A 254 4.96 -12.94 23.82
C SER A 254 4.23 -14.26 24.05
N GLU A 255 3.23 -14.55 23.22
CA GLU A 255 2.35 -15.72 23.32
C GLU A 255 2.28 -16.48 21.99
N GLN A 256 2.23 -17.80 22.04
CA GLN A 256 2.09 -18.66 20.84
C GLN A 256 0.66 -18.73 20.30
N GLY A 257 -0.31 -18.14 20.99
CA GLY A 257 -1.74 -18.26 20.67
C GLY A 257 -2.33 -19.62 21.10
N ARG A 258 -3.62 -19.60 21.43
CA ARG A 258 -4.35 -20.82 21.82
C ARG A 258 -4.93 -21.52 20.60
N ARG A 259 -5.09 -22.84 20.69
CA ARG A 259 -5.65 -23.66 19.60
C ARG A 259 -7.17 -23.52 19.56
N TYR A 260 -7.70 -23.20 18.39
CA TYR A 260 -9.13 -23.12 18.11
C TYR A 260 -9.45 -23.97 16.88
N LEU A 261 -10.69 -24.45 16.81
CA LEU A 261 -11.32 -24.87 15.55
C LEU A 261 -12.04 -23.64 14.98
N HIS A 262 -11.64 -23.19 13.80
CA HIS A 262 -12.35 -22.18 13.03
C HIS A 262 -13.31 -22.87 12.08
N VAL A 263 -14.60 -22.74 12.36
CA VAL A 263 -15.70 -23.14 11.50
C VAL A 263 -16.16 -21.92 10.71
N THR A 264 -16.23 -22.06 9.39
CA THR A 264 -16.82 -21.07 8.49
C THR A 264 -18.10 -21.64 7.90
N ALA A 265 -19.24 -21.04 8.27
CA ALA A 265 -20.57 -21.36 7.77
C ALA A 265 -21.56 -20.22 8.12
N ASP A 266 -22.18 -19.62 7.10
CA ASP A 266 -23.25 -18.61 7.23
C ASP A 266 -24.42 -19.10 8.12
N ALA A 267 -24.68 -20.41 8.13
CA ALA A 267 -25.79 -21.02 8.86
C ALA A 267 -25.41 -21.53 10.27
N ALA A 268 -24.14 -21.39 10.70
CA ALA A 268 -23.71 -21.88 12.01
C ALA A 268 -24.12 -20.92 13.13
N GLU A 269 -25.04 -21.36 13.99
CA GLU A 269 -25.38 -20.64 15.20
C GLU A 269 -24.52 -21.10 16.39
N PRO A 270 -24.00 -20.19 17.24
CA PRO A 270 -23.14 -20.53 18.37
C PRO A 270 -23.95 -21.14 19.53
N THR A 271 -24.37 -22.38 19.40
CA THR A 271 -25.09 -23.13 20.44
C THR A 271 -24.22 -24.24 21.04
N ALA A 272 -24.59 -24.75 22.22
CA ALA A 272 -23.89 -25.87 22.84
C ALA A 272 -23.89 -27.14 21.98
N GLN A 273 -24.96 -27.36 21.20
CA GLN A 273 -25.04 -28.48 20.26
C GLN A 273 -24.10 -28.25 19.08
N THR A 274 -24.13 -27.08 18.46
CA THR A 274 -23.22 -26.71 17.36
C THR A 274 -21.76 -26.87 17.77
N VAL A 275 -21.40 -26.41 18.98
CA VAL A 275 -20.03 -26.51 19.49
C VAL A 275 -19.58 -27.96 19.62
N ARG A 276 -20.42 -28.83 20.21
CA ARG A 276 -20.12 -30.26 20.31
C ARG A 276 -19.98 -30.90 18.93
N ASP A 277 -20.97 -30.72 18.07
CA ASP A 277 -21.00 -31.34 16.74
C ASP A 277 -19.84 -30.86 15.86
N ALA A 278 -19.42 -29.61 15.99
CA ALA A 278 -18.25 -29.07 15.29
C ALA A 278 -16.95 -29.72 15.78
N LEU A 279 -16.77 -29.85 17.10
CA LEU A 279 -15.58 -30.49 17.69
C LEU A 279 -15.50 -31.99 17.38
N ASP A 280 -16.66 -32.66 17.32
CA ASP A 280 -16.78 -34.07 16.96
C ASP A 280 -16.71 -34.32 15.44
N GLY A 281 -16.73 -33.26 14.62
CA GLY A 281 -16.66 -33.34 13.16
C GLY A 281 -17.93 -33.88 12.50
N VAL A 282 -19.08 -33.78 13.17
CA VAL A 282 -20.39 -34.30 12.74
C VAL A 282 -21.42 -33.20 12.47
N LEU A 283 -20.99 -31.95 12.37
CA LEU A 283 -21.86 -30.79 12.17
C LEU A 283 -22.71 -30.95 10.89
N PRO A 284 -24.06 -30.93 10.97
CA PRO A 284 -24.96 -31.38 9.90
C PRO A 284 -25.20 -30.32 8.80
N ILE A 285 -24.52 -29.18 8.89
CA ILE A 285 -24.60 -28.10 7.90
C ILE A 285 -23.35 -28.09 7.02
N GLN A 286 -23.45 -27.53 5.82
CA GLN A 286 -22.26 -27.32 5.00
C GLN A 286 -21.35 -26.28 5.67
N HIS A 287 -20.08 -26.63 5.85
CA HIS A 287 -19.11 -25.79 6.53
C HIS A 287 -17.68 -26.08 6.07
N GLN A 288 -16.75 -25.20 6.46
CA GLN A 288 -15.31 -25.46 6.41
C GLN A 288 -14.78 -25.41 7.85
N GLY A 289 -14.10 -26.47 8.30
CA GLY A 289 -13.45 -26.53 9.61
C GLY A 289 -11.93 -26.59 9.47
N VAL A 290 -11.22 -25.66 10.10
CA VAL A 290 -9.75 -25.65 10.11
C VAL A 290 -9.20 -25.34 11.50
N PRO A 291 -8.17 -26.06 11.98
CA PRO A 291 -7.50 -25.69 13.21
C PRO A 291 -6.67 -24.41 13.01
N VAL A 292 -6.74 -23.49 13.96
CA VAL A 292 -6.03 -22.20 13.93
C VAL A 292 -5.40 -21.87 15.29
N ARG A 293 -4.47 -20.92 15.29
CA ARG A 293 -3.96 -20.25 16.50
C ARG A 293 -4.61 -18.89 16.65
N LEU A 294 -5.35 -18.72 17.75
CA LEU A 294 -6.01 -17.48 18.09
C LEU A 294 -5.15 -16.66 19.07
N HIS A 295 -5.02 -15.37 18.77
CA HIS A 295 -4.32 -14.38 19.58
C HIS A 295 -5.28 -13.24 19.97
N ARG A 296 -5.19 -12.76 21.22
CA ARG A 296 -5.76 -11.49 21.65
C ARG A 296 -4.69 -10.41 21.54
N LEU A 297 -4.93 -9.41 20.72
CA LEU A 297 -4.02 -8.31 20.42
C LEU A 297 -4.68 -6.99 20.84
N ARG A 298 -3.92 -5.89 20.87
CA ARG A 298 -4.40 -4.56 21.23
C ARG A 298 -3.76 -3.53 20.31
N ASN A 299 -4.54 -2.53 19.93
CA ASN A 299 -4.06 -1.31 19.30
C ASN A 299 -4.67 -0.09 19.99
N ALA A 300 -4.41 1.11 19.49
CA ALA A 300 -4.98 2.32 20.07
C ALA A 300 -6.53 2.35 20.06
N ASP A 301 -7.18 1.55 19.22
CA ASP A 301 -8.65 1.46 19.16
C ASP A 301 -9.25 0.41 20.14
N GLY A 302 -8.40 -0.39 20.81
CA GLY A 302 -8.80 -1.40 21.80
C GLY A 302 -8.35 -2.82 21.46
N ASP A 303 -8.85 -3.80 22.22
CA ASP A 303 -8.57 -5.22 22.01
C ASP A 303 -9.17 -5.73 20.70
N TYR A 304 -8.50 -6.67 20.03
CA TYR A 304 -9.01 -7.39 18.87
C TYR A 304 -8.43 -8.81 18.86
N PHE A 305 -9.05 -9.70 18.11
CA PHE A 305 -8.59 -11.09 17.99
C PHE A 305 -8.09 -11.37 16.59
N SER A 306 -7.05 -12.21 16.47
CA SER A 306 -6.52 -12.62 15.18
C SER A 306 -6.22 -14.11 15.16
N ALA A 307 -6.82 -14.82 14.19
CA ALA A 307 -6.55 -16.21 13.93
C ALA A 307 -5.49 -16.33 12.82
N ASP A 308 -4.42 -17.07 13.10
CA ASP A 308 -3.25 -17.27 12.24
C ASP A 308 -2.76 -15.96 11.57
N PRO A 309 -2.32 -14.96 12.36
CA PRO A 309 -2.00 -13.61 11.86
C PRO A 309 -0.81 -13.52 10.88
N ASP A 310 -0.06 -14.60 10.66
CA ASP A 310 1.12 -14.63 9.79
C ASP A 310 1.05 -15.75 8.73
N PHE A 311 2.05 -15.80 7.85
CA PHE A 311 2.17 -16.85 6.83
C PHE A 311 2.31 -18.24 7.45
N HIS A 312 1.55 -19.18 6.91
CA HIS A 312 1.77 -20.60 7.15
C HIS A 312 3.15 -21.05 6.65
N PRO A 313 3.73 -22.15 7.17
CA PRO A 313 5.02 -22.67 6.71
C PRO A 313 5.09 -22.93 5.20
N ASP A 314 3.97 -23.31 4.59
CA ASP A 314 3.82 -23.52 3.15
C ASP A 314 3.71 -22.21 2.33
N GLY A 315 3.62 -21.07 3.00
CA GLY A 315 3.51 -19.73 2.42
C GLY A 315 2.08 -19.25 2.17
N ARG A 316 1.05 -20.03 2.50
CA ARG A 316 -0.33 -19.56 2.44
C ARG A 316 -0.61 -18.50 3.49
N PHE A 317 -1.63 -17.68 3.25
CA PHE A 317 -2.07 -16.64 4.17
C PHE A 317 -3.60 -16.64 4.28
N THR A 318 -4.12 -16.89 5.48
CA THR A 318 -5.56 -17.12 5.76
C THR A 318 -6.02 -16.39 7.01
N ALA A 319 -5.36 -15.28 7.37
CA ALA A 319 -5.60 -14.63 8.65
C ALA A 319 -7.01 -14.02 8.71
N LEU A 320 -7.69 -14.23 9.85
CA LEU A 320 -8.97 -13.61 10.19
C LEU A 320 -8.76 -12.67 11.37
N ASN A 321 -9.32 -11.47 11.31
CA ASN A 321 -9.24 -10.50 12.41
C ASN A 321 -10.64 -10.10 12.85
N LEU A 322 -10.92 -10.15 14.15
CA LEU A 322 -12.21 -9.88 14.77
C LEU A 322 -12.08 -8.66 15.68
N TYR A 323 -12.95 -7.68 15.49
CA TYR A 323 -12.89 -6.39 16.18
C TYR A 323 -14.18 -6.20 16.99
N PRO A 324 -14.13 -6.28 18.33
CA PRO A 324 -15.25 -5.84 19.15
C PRO A 324 -15.46 -4.33 19.00
N ALA A 325 -16.69 -3.89 19.22
CA ALA A 325 -17.01 -2.47 19.36
C ALA A 325 -16.32 -1.89 20.60
N THR A 326 -15.91 -0.63 20.51
CA THR A 326 -15.29 0.12 21.61
C THR A 326 -15.74 1.57 21.53
N ASP A 327 -15.37 2.41 22.51
CA ASP A 327 -15.64 3.85 22.44
C ASP A 327 -15.03 4.53 21.19
N ARG A 328 -14.02 3.90 20.58
CA ARG A 328 -13.36 4.38 19.36
C ARG A 328 -13.89 3.69 18.10
N ARG A 329 -14.13 2.38 18.15
CA ARG A 329 -14.68 1.61 17.03
C ARG A 329 -16.19 1.71 17.01
N LYS A 330 -16.71 2.47 16.05
CA LYS A 330 -18.15 2.70 15.87
C LYS A 330 -18.93 1.44 15.51
N ALA A 331 -18.24 0.37 15.10
CA ALA A 331 -18.84 -0.91 14.76
C ALA A 331 -18.01 -2.08 15.29
N SER A 332 -18.69 -3.19 15.52
CA SER A 332 -18.09 -4.52 15.68
C SER A 332 -18.10 -5.26 14.34
N GLY A 333 -17.18 -6.21 14.18
CA GLY A 333 -17.17 -7.07 13.00
C GLY A 333 -15.86 -7.79 12.79
N TYR A 334 -15.59 -8.13 11.54
CA TYR A 334 -14.38 -8.84 11.17
C TYR A 334 -13.80 -8.31 9.87
N THR A 335 -12.54 -8.67 9.68
CA THR A 335 -11.94 -8.64 8.37
C THR A 335 -11.20 -9.93 8.08
N ASP A 336 -11.59 -10.57 6.99
CA ASP A 336 -10.87 -11.71 6.45
C ASP A 336 -9.78 -11.19 5.50
N THR A 337 -8.54 -11.59 5.77
CA THR A 337 -7.36 -11.15 5.03
C THR A 337 -6.74 -12.27 4.19
N THR A 338 -7.49 -13.35 3.97
CA THR A 338 -7.10 -14.48 3.12
C THR A 338 -6.65 -14.00 1.74
N ARG A 339 -5.41 -14.35 1.37
CA ARG A 339 -4.84 -14.00 0.06
C ARG A 339 -5.23 -15.06 -0.96
N HIS A 340 -6.48 -15.04 -1.41
CA HIS A 340 -7.02 -16.05 -2.32
C HIS A 340 -6.17 -16.23 -3.57
N PHE A 341 -5.71 -15.14 -4.19
CA PHE A 341 -4.86 -15.19 -5.38
C PHE A 341 -3.52 -15.90 -5.09
N LEU A 342 -2.75 -15.41 -4.11
CA LEU A 342 -1.51 -16.05 -3.67
C LEU A 342 -1.70 -17.52 -3.31
N ASN A 343 -2.70 -17.84 -2.49
CA ASN A 343 -2.96 -19.21 -2.03
C ASN A 343 -3.26 -20.14 -3.22
N THR A 344 -3.98 -19.65 -4.23
CA THR A 344 -4.30 -20.41 -5.44
C THR A 344 -3.06 -20.62 -6.31
N LEU A 345 -2.21 -19.59 -6.48
CA LEU A 345 -0.92 -19.72 -7.16
C LEU A 345 -0.04 -20.79 -6.50
N LEU A 346 0.06 -20.76 -5.17
CA LEU A 346 0.86 -21.71 -4.41
C LEU A 346 0.34 -23.14 -4.54
N ALA A 347 -0.98 -23.34 -4.42
CA ALA A 347 -1.61 -24.64 -4.60
C ALA A 347 -1.39 -25.18 -6.03
N TYR A 348 -1.53 -24.32 -7.04
CA TYR A 348 -1.34 -24.69 -8.45
C TYR A 348 0.09 -25.14 -8.75
N LYS A 349 1.08 -24.43 -8.19
CA LYS A 349 2.51 -24.80 -8.27
C LYS A 349 2.79 -26.10 -7.53
N SER A 350 2.27 -26.24 -6.31
CA SER A 350 2.45 -27.44 -5.49
C SER A 350 1.95 -28.70 -6.20
N ALA A 351 0.77 -28.63 -6.85
CA ALA A 351 0.20 -29.73 -7.63
C ALA A 351 1.08 -30.17 -8.82
N ARG A 352 2.08 -29.38 -9.20
CA ARG A 352 3.07 -29.66 -10.25
C ARG A 352 4.47 -29.98 -9.70
N GLY A 353 4.57 -30.22 -8.40
CA GLY A 353 5.86 -30.47 -7.73
C GLY A 353 6.75 -29.23 -7.60
N ILE A 354 6.23 -28.03 -7.85
CA ILE A 354 6.99 -26.78 -7.76
C ILE A 354 6.82 -26.20 -6.35
N GLY A 355 7.91 -26.12 -5.60
CA GLY A 355 7.90 -25.54 -4.27
C GLY A 355 7.45 -24.07 -4.26
N ARG A 356 6.99 -23.58 -3.10
CA ARG A 356 6.45 -22.21 -2.94
C ARG A 356 7.37 -21.11 -3.49
N ARG A 357 8.70 -21.29 -3.33
CA ARG A 357 9.73 -20.35 -3.79
C ARG A 357 10.32 -20.71 -5.17
N GLY A 358 10.00 -21.88 -5.73
CA GLY A 358 10.55 -22.36 -7.00
C GLY A 358 10.07 -21.53 -8.19
N SER A 359 10.89 -21.40 -9.23
CA SER A 359 10.50 -20.78 -10.49
C SER A 359 9.62 -21.74 -11.30
N PHE A 360 8.68 -21.18 -12.07
CA PHE A 360 7.83 -21.95 -12.99
C PHE A 360 8.07 -21.47 -14.43
N LEU A 361 9.30 -21.68 -14.91
CA LEU A 361 9.77 -21.10 -16.17
C LEU A 361 9.04 -21.67 -17.40
N SER A 362 8.63 -22.93 -17.34
CA SER A 362 7.92 -23.63 -18.41
C SER A 362 6.41 -23.38 -18.43
N SER A 363 5.88 -22.48 -17.59
CA SER A 363 4.45 -22.24 -17.53
C SER A 363 3.94 -21.63 -18.83
N THR A 364 2.70 -21.93 -19.17
CA THR A 364 2.01 -21.48 -20.38
C THR A 364 0.80 -20.62 -20.04
N THR A 365 0.15 -20.02 -21.04
CA THR A 365 -1.14 -19.33 -20.84
C THR A 365 -2.20 -20.26 -20.28
N ALA A 366 -2.20 -21.55 -20.66
CA ALA A 366 -3.10 -22.54 -20.10
C ALA A 366 -2.89 -22.74 -18.58
N ASP A 367 -1.67 -22.56 -18.08
CA ASP A 367 -1.41 -22.59 -16.65
C ASP A 367 -2.05 -21.40 -15.91
N ILE A 368 -2.01 -20.21 -16.53
CA ILE A 368 -2.71 -19.03 -16.01
C ILE A 368 -4.22 -19.26 -15.99
N ASP A 369 -4.78 -19.78 -17.08
CA ASP A 369 -6.21 -20.11 -17.17
C ASP A 369 -6.63 -21.15 -16.11
N GLY A 370 -5.74 -22.10 -15.80
CA GLY A 370 -5.92 -23.05 -14.71
C GLY A 370 -6.03 -22.37 -13.35
N VAL A 371 -5.19 -21.37 -13.06
CA VAL A 371 -5.28 -20.57 -11.81
C VAL A 371 -6.57 -19.75 -11.77
N LEU A 372 -6.95 -19.09 -12.86
CA LEU A 372 -8.21 -18.33 -12.93
C LEU A 372 -9.43 -19.24 -12.75
N THR A 373 -9.39 -20.45 -13.32
CA THR A 373 -10.44 -21.46 -13.15
C THR A 373 -10.51 -21.94 -11.71
N ALA A 374 -9.38 -22.23 -11.07
CA ALA A 374 -9.34 -22.62 -9.66
C ALA A 374 -9.88 -21.50 -8.74
N LEU A 375 -9.59 -20.24 -9.02
CA LEU A 375 -10.18 -19.11 -8.30
C LEU A 375 -11.71 -19.08 -8.46
N ARG A 376 -12.24 -19.27 -9.67
CA ARG A 376 -13.71 -19.33 -9.91
C ARG A 376 -14.35 -20.50 -9.18
N GLN A 377 -13.73 -21.67 -9.21
CA GLN A 377 -14.19 -22.84 -8.46
C GLN A 377 -14.21 -22.58 -6.95
N ARG A 378 -13.18 -21.90 -6.42
CA ARG A 378 -13.14 -21.49 -5.01
C ARG A 378 -14.29 -20.53 -4.68
N THR A 379 -14.61 -19.59 -5.56
CA THR A 379 -15.79 -18.73 -5.41
C THR A 379 -17.08 -19.53 -5.28
N THR A 380 -17.31 -20.49 -6.19
CA THR A 380 -18.50 -21.36 -6.14
C THR A 380 -18.52 -22.23 -4.88
N ALA A 381 -17.38 -22.76 -4.45
CA ALA A 381 -17.28 -23.57 -3.23
C ALA A 381 -17.50 -22.78 -1.93
N LEU A 382 -17.26 -21.46 -1.95
CA LEU A 382 -17.52 -20.58 -0.82
C LEU A 382 -18.98 -20.13 -0.74
N ASP A 383 -19.69 -20.06 -1.86
CA ASP A 383 -21.08 -19.57 -1.92
C ASP A 383 -22.01 -20.16 -0.84
N PRO A 384 -22.03 -21.49 -0.60
CA PRO A 384 -22.93 -22.06 0.40
C PRO A 384 -22.45 -21.93 1.85
N VAL A 385 -21.21 -21.48 2.10
CA VAL A 385 -20.63 -21.41 3.47
C VAL A 385 -20.23 -20.01 3.91
N ASP A 386 -19.91 -19.12 2.98
CA ASP A 386 -19.51 -17.73 3.22
C ASP A 386 -19.83 -16.90 1.97
N ARG A 387 -21.07 -16.40 1.90
CA ARG A 387 -21.54 -15.64 0.75
C ARG A 387 -20.78 -14.33 0.57
N LEU A 388 -20.31 -13.71 1.66
CA LEU A 388 -19.56 -12.46 1.60
C LEU A 388 -18.16 -12.68 1.01
N ALA A 389 -17.46 -13.75 1.40
CA ALA A 389 -16.20 -14.13 0.77
C ALA A 389 -16.38 -14.51 -0.70
N ALA A 390 -17.43 -15.27 -1.03
CA ALA A 390 -17.74 -15.60 -2.42
C ALA A 390 -17.99 -14.32 -3.27
N ALA A 391 -18.81 -13.39 -2.78
CA ALA A 391 -19.05 -12.11 -3.45
C ALA A 391 -17.74 -11.30 -3.61
N HIS A 392 -16.93 -11.23 -2.56
CA HIS A 392 -15.64 -10.52 -2.60
C HIS A 392 -14.69 -11.10 -3.66
N LEU A 393 -14.57 -12.42 -3.76
CA LEU A 393 -13.76 -13.07 -4.78
C LEU A 393 -14.28 -12.77 -6.18
N ARG A 394 -15.59 -12.85 -6.37
CA ARG A 394 -16.28 -12.63 -7.65
C ARG A 394 -16.14 -11.20 -8.15
N GLU A 395 -16.29 -10.22 -7.26
CA GLU A 395 -16.44 -8.81 -7.61
C GLU A 395 -15.14 -8.01 -7.48
N GLN A 396 -14.21 -8.43 -6.62
CA GLN A 396 -13.00 -7.67 -6.32
C GLN A 396 -11.73 -8.40 -6.77
N VAL A 397 -11.55 -9.66 -6.36
CA VAL A 397 -10.30 -10.40 -6.61
C VAL A 397 -10.20 -10.85 -8.06
N LEU A 398 -11.17 -11.63 -8.56
CA LEU A 398 -11.16 -12.19 -9.92
C LEU A 398 -11.04 -11.12 -11.01
N PRO A 399 -11.80 -10.00 -10.98
CA PRO A 399 -11.67 -8.95 -11.99
C PRO A 399 -10.27 -8.32 -12.00
N GLN A 400 -9.67 -8.09 -10.84
CA GLN A 400 -8.34 -7.48 -10.74
C GLN A 400 -7.25 -8.42 -11.26
N VAL A 401 -7.28 -9.70 -10.89
CA VAL A 401 -6.35 -10.71 -11.42
C VAL A 401 -6.53 -10.89 -12.94
N SER A 402 -7.76 -10.76 -13.44
CA SER A 402 -8.04 -10.83 -14.88
C SER A 402 -7.47 -9.61 -15.63
N VAL A 403 -7.63 -8.39 -15.09
CA VAL A 403 -6.99 -7.18 -15.65
C VAL A 403 -5.47 -7.34 -15.68
N TYR A 404 -4.88 -7.79 -14.58
CA TYR A 404 -3.44 -8.04 -14.50
C TYR A 404 -2.96 -9.02 -15.56
N THR A 405 -3.63 -10.18 -15.66
CA THR A 405 -3.31 -11.23 -16.62
C THR A 405 -3.38 -10.72 -18.06
N ARG A 406 -4.48 -10.05 -18.42
CA ARG A 406 -4.64 -9.49 -19.77
C ARG A 406 -3.54 -8.47 -20.07
N ALA A 407 -3.21 -7.61 -19.12
CA ALA A 407 -2.16 -6.59 -19.31
C ALA A 407 -0.77 -7.23 -19.49
N LEU A 408 -0.42 -8.24 -18.69
CA LEU A 408 0.83 -8.99 -18.83
C LEU A 408 0.97 -9.63 -20.23
N LEU A 409 -0.08 -10.33 -20.67
CA LEU A 409 -0.08 -11.02 -21.95
C LEU A 409 -0.04 -10.03 -23.13
N LYS A 410 -0.83 -8.96 -23.08
CA LYS A 410 -0.77 -7.85 -24.06
C LYS A 410 0.59 -7.16 -24.09
N ALA A 411 1.30 -7.16 -22.96
CA ALA A 411 2.64 -6.61 -22.88
C ALA A 411 3.74 -7.56 -23.38
N GLY A 412 3.40 -8.79 -23.78
CA GLY A 412 4.36 -9.77 -24.28
C GLY A 412 5.24 -10.39 -23.18
N TYR A 413 4.80 -10.36 -21.92
CA TYR A 413 5.49 -11.07 -20.84
C TYR A 413 5.21 -12.58 -20.94
N PRO A 414 6.20 -13.43 -20.64
CA PRO A 414 5.97 -14.86 -20.56
C PRO A 414 5.03 -15.18 -19.39
N ALA A 415 4.30 -16.29 -19.48
CA ALA A 415 3.40 -16.71 -18.42
C ALA A 415 4.12 -16.91 -17.06
N SER A 416 5.42 -17.23 -17.09
CA SER A 416 6.25 -17.38 -15.89
C SER A 416 6.33 -16.10 -15.05
N ALA A 417 6.11 -14.92 -15.65
CA ALA A 417 6.03 -13.65 -14.94
C ALA A 417 4.85 -13.61 -13.96
N PHE A 418 3.69 -14.18 -14.33
CA PHE A 418 2.49 -14.28 -13.49
C PHE A 418 2.72 -15.16 -12.25
N PHE A 419 3.57 -16.20 -12.37
CA PHE A 419 3.93 -17.10 -11.27
C PHE A 419 5.19 -16.66 -10.51
N SER A 420 5.85 -15.59 -10.96
CA SER A 420 7.08 -15.11 -10.35
C SER A 420 6.78 -14.36 -9.07
N ARG A 421 7.32 -14.85 -7.96
CA ARG A 421 7.28 -14.19 -6.64
C ARG A 421 8.12 -12.91 -6.57
N GLU A 422 8.94 -12.66 -7.59
CA GLU A 422 9.80 -11.48 -7.68
C GLU A 422 9.13 -10.37 -8.49
N PHE A 423 8.28 -10.75 -9.45
CA PHE A 423 7.61 -9.81 -10.35
C PHE A 423 6.12 -9.60 -10.02
N THR A 424 5.37 -10.67 -9.75
CA THR A 424 3.96 -10.62 -9.37
C THR A 424 3.85 -10.63 -7.85
N ILE A 425 3.54 -9.48 -7.24
CA ILE A 425 3.50 -9.35 -5.78
C ILE A 425 2.06 -9.14 -5.31
N ASP A 426 1.45 -10.18 -4.75
CA ASP A 426 0.24 -10.04 -3.94
C ASP A 426 0.61 -9.41 -2.59
N THR A 427 0.26 -8.13 -2.40
CA THR A 427 0.54 -7.42 -1.15
C THR A 427 -0.54 -7.64 -0.08
N GLY A 428 -1.64 -8.30 -0.44
CA GLY A 428 -2.86 -8.41 0.37
C GLY A 428 -3.79 -7.22 0.19
N ARG A 429 -4.58 -6.94 1.23
CA ARG A 429 -5.44 -5.76 1.28
C ARG A 429 -4.64 -4.48 1.55
N PHE A 430 -5.24 -3.32 1.29
CA PHE A 430 -4.68 -2.06 1.79
C PHE A 430 -4.77 -1.95 3.32
N VAL A 431 -4.03 -0.99 3.85
CA VAL A 431 -3.89 -0.73 5.28
C VAL A 431 -4.73 0.47 5.70
N ASN A 432 -5.03 0.59 6.99
CA ASN A 432 -5.78 1.71 7.56
C ASN A 432 -4.98 3.01 7.56
N GLN A 433 -4.86 3.65 6.41
CA GLN A 433 -4.16 4.94 6.25
C GLN A 433 -4.93 5.88 5.32
N GLY A 434 -4.87 7.18 5.60
CA GLY A 434 -5.43 8.22 4.75
C GLY A 434 -6.92 8.00 4.48
N ARG A 435 -7.33 8.00 3.20
CA ARG A 435 -8.73 7.77 2.82
C ARG A 435 -9.18 6.31 2.98
N ALA A 436 -8.24 5.36 3.05
CA ALA A 436 -8.57 3.95 3.16
C ALA A 436 -9.28 3.59 4.47
N ALA A 437 -9.12 4.40 5.52
CA ALA A 437 -9.81 4.23 6.81
C ALA A 437 -11.34 4.06 6.64
N ALA A 438 -11.96 4.82 5.74
CA ALA A 438 -13.40 4.74 5.48
C ALA A 438 -13.85 3.38 4.94
N LEU A 439 -12.95 2.63 4.31
CA LEU A 439 -13.25 1.33 3.72
C LEU A 439 -13.35 0.21 4.77
N PHE A 440 -12.89 0.45 6.00
CA PHE A 440 -13.06 -0.44 7.14
C PHE A 440 -14.39 -0.22 7.88
N ARG A 441 -15.24 0.68 7.41
CA ARG A 441 -16.66 0.81 7.81
C ARG A 441 -16.89 0.88 9.33
N GLY A 442 -16.01 1.56 10.06
CA GLY A 442 -16.14 1.77 11.50
C GLY A 442 -15.44 0.73 12.38
N LEU A 443 -14.79 -0.29 11.79
CA LEU A 443 -13.92 -1.24 12.53
C LEU A 443 -12.59 -0.63 13.00
N THR A 444 -12.34 0.63 12.64
CA THR A 444 -11.26 1.46 13.17
C THR A 444 -11.80 2.84 13.54
N GLY A 445 -11.27 3.39 14.63
CA GLY A 445 -11.54 4.75 15.09
C GLY A 445 -10.40 5.71 14.79
N THR A 446 -9.15 5.21 14.74
CA THR A 446 -7.95 6.04 14.59
C THR A 446 -7.32 5.84 13.21
N ASN A 447 -7.28 6.89 12.40
CA ASN A 447 -6.62 6.84 11.08
C ASN A 447 -5.12 6.56 11.25
N GLY A 448 -4.59 5.63 10.47
CA GLY A 448 -3.20 5.23 10.53
C GLY A 448 -2.95 4.06 11.47
N GLU A 449 -3.89 3.75 12.37
CA GLU A 449 -3.66 2.74 13.39
C GLU A 449 -3.59 1.34 12.76
N PRO A 450 -2.52 0.57 13.01
CA PRO A 450 -2.40 -0.81 12.56
C PRO A 450 -3.59 -1.65 13.01
N MET A 451 -4.22 -2.30 12.04
CA MET A 451 -5.37 -3.17 12.30
C MET A 451 -4.98 -4.65 12.40
N THR A 452 -3.74 -5.00 12.10
CA THR A 452 -3.25 -6.39 12.11
C THR A 452 -1.84 -6.47 12.64
N LEU A 453 -1.44 -7.66 13.08
CA LEU A 453 -0.05 -7.94 13.49
C LEU A 453 0.97 -7.60 12.38
N ARG A 454 0.62 -7.82 11.11
CA ARG A 454 1.50 -7.50 9.97
C ARG A 454 1.64 -5.99 9.76
N GLU A 455 0.56 -5.25 9.97
CA GLU A 455 0.58 -3.79 9.94
C GLU A 455 1.43 -3.24 11.10
N GLU A 456 1.28 -3.82 12.30
CA GLU A 456 2.07 -3.45 13.48
C GLU A 456 3.57 -3.70 13.24
N ARG A 457 3.93 -4.86 12.69
CA ARG A 457 5.31 -5.15 12.25
C ARG A 457 5.82 -4.16 11.18
N GLY A 458 4.94 -3.67 10.30
CA GLY A 458 5.32 -2.82 9.17
C GLY A 458 5.51 -1.34 9.52
N PHE A 459 4.57 -0.78 10.28
CA PHE A 459 4.51 0.65 10.63
C PHE A 459 3.88 0.90 12.02
N GLY A 460 3.89 -0.11 12.89
CA GLY A 460 3.55 -0.02 14.31
C GLY A 460 4.62 0.65 15.18
N GLN A 461 4.45 0.50 16.49
CA GLN A 461 5.40 0.97 17.50
C GLN A 461 6.66 0.10 17.54
N ALA A 462 6.52 -1.22 17.37
CA ALA A 462 7.62 -2.18 17.28
C ALA A 462 7.76 -2.66 15.82
N SER A 463 8.22 -1.76 14.95
CA SER A 463 8.17 -1.96 13.50
C SER A 463 9.48 -1.66 12.78
N VAL A 464 9.58 -2.17 11.55
CA VAL A 464 10.69 -1.87 10.64
C VAL A 464 10.78 -0.36 10.33
N SER A 465 9.66 0.36 10.45
CA SER A 465 9.61 1.80 10.20
C SER A 465 10.06 2.61 11.43
N SER A 466 9.64 2.22 12.64
CA SER A 466 10.04 2.91 13.88
C SER A 466 11.55 2.83 14.12
N ASP A 467 12.17 1.70 13.78
CA ASP A 467 13.62 1.48 13.94
C ASP A 467 14.48 2.41 13.06
N ARG A 468 13.89 3.06 12.04
CA ARG A 468 14.60 3.95 11.11
C ARG A 468 14.79 5.36 11.64
N GLY A 469 14.07 5.74 12.70
CA GLY A 469 14.02 7.12 13.18
C GLY A 469 13.32 8.10 12.22
N PRO A 470 13.25 9.39 12.58
CA PRO A 470 12.62 10.42 11.74
C PRO A 470 13.29 10.54 10.37
N ILE A 471 12.47 10.85 9.36
CA ILE A 471 12.89 10.96 7.97
C ILE A 471 12.53 12.35 7.43
N TRP A 472 13.16 12.79 6.35
CA TRP A 472 12.91 14.13 5.80
C TRP A 472 12.23 14.11 4.45
N ARG A 473 11.40 15.14 4.23
CA ARG A 473 10.68 15.42 3.00
C ARG A 473 10.93 16.86 2.53
N ILE A 474 11.08 17.05 1.24
CA ILE A 474 11.05 18.37 0.59
C ILE A 474 9.97 18.32 -0.50
N THR A 475 8.95 19.17 -0.42
CA THR A 475 7.78 19.07 -1.30
C THR A 475 7.19 20.45 -1.64
N PRO A 476 6.64 20.67 -2.85
CA PRO A 476 5.83 21.86 -3.10
C PRO A 476 4.57 21.84 -2.24
N MET A 477 4.09 23.04 -1.86
CA MET A 477 2.88 23.21 -1.07
C MET A 477 1.75 23.82 -1.91
N PRO A 478 0.48 23.44 -1.63
CA PRO A 478 -0.67 24.13 -2.19
C PRO A 478 -0.66 25.62 -1.82
N PHE A 479 -0.89 26.50 -2.78
CA PHE A 479 -0.95 27.94 -2.57
C PHE A 479 -2.13 28.58 -3.31
N GLY A 480 -2.58 29.74 -2.83
CA GLY A 480 -3.66 30.50 -3.47
C GLY A 480 -4.36 31.48 -2.53
N GLY A 481 -5.17 32.38 -3.10
CA GLY A 481 -6.02 33.30 -2.35
C GLY A 481 -7.28 32.62 -1.82
N GLY A 482 -7.65 32.88 -0.57
CA GLY A 482 -8.88 32.35 0.03
C GLY A 482 -8.77 30.91 0.59
N HIS A 483 -9.88 30.39 1.11
CA HIS A 483 -9.94 29.04 1.68
C HIS A 483 -9.93 27.98 0.56
N LEU A 484 -8.99 27.02 0.65
CA LEU A 484 -8.98 25.85 -0.23
C LEU A 484 -9.44 24.62 0.58
N PRO A 485 -10.45 23.88 0.12
CA PRO A 485 -10.95 22.71 0.85
C PRO A 485 -9.96 21.55 0.82
N PRO A 486 -9.95 20.66 1.84
CA PRO A 486 -9.07 19.48 1.88
C PRO A 486 -9.21 18.53 0.69
N ALA A 487 -10.38 18.50 0.04
CA ALA A 487 -10.56 17.71 -1.18
C ALA A 487 -9.66 18.20 -2.34
N ILE A 488 -9.33 19.50 -2.35
CA ILE A 488 -8.50 20.16 -3.36
C ILE A 488 -7.02 20.06 -2.96
N THR A 489 -6.64 20.41 -1.73
CA THR A 489 -5.23 20.45 -1.27
C THR A 489 -4.68 19.12 -0.77
N GLY A 490 -5.55 18.18 -0.42
CA GLY A 490 -5.19 16.95 0.29
C GLY A 490 -5.16 17.10 1.81
N GLY A 491 -5.03 15.95 2.50
CA GLY A 491 -5.12 15.88 3.96
C GLY A 491 -3.81 16.16 4.72
N LYS A 492 -2.66 16.03 4.06
CA LYS A 492 -1.32 16.16 4.68
C LYS A 492 -0.65 17.51 4.43
N ASN A 493 -1.09 18.27 3.43
CA ASN A 493 -0.42 19.47 2.98
C ASN A 493 -1.16 20.73 3.45
N THR A 494 -0.43 21.61 4.14
CA THR A 494 -0.94 22.90 4.63
C THR A 494 -0.85 23.95 3.52
N ARG A 495 -1.95 24.65 3.24
CA ARG A 495 -1.98 25.77 2.28
C ARG A 495 -1.03 26.89 2.70
N THR A 496 -0.30 27.46 1.74
CA THR A 496 0.52 28.69 1.90
C THR A 496 -0.09 29.87 1.13
N ALA A 497 0.36 31.09 1.44
CA ALA A 497 -0.12 32.30 0.76
C ALA A 497 0.54 32.51 -0.62
N HIS A 498 1.78 32.03 -0.78
CA HIS A 498 2.60 32.17 -1.96
C HIS A 498 3.24 30.82 -2.31
N PRO A 499 3.79 30.63 -3.53
CA PRO A 499 4.57 29.44 -3.89
C PRO A 499 5.62 29.15 -2.82
N THR A 500 5.58 27.95 -2.25
CA THR A 500 6.44 27.53 -1.14
C THR A 500 6.80 26.06 -1.29
N VAL A 501 8.08 25.75 -1.09
CA VAL A 501 8.55 24.39 -0.87
C VAL A 501 8.67 24.19 0.64
N MET A 502 8.16 23.10 1.18
CA MET A 502 8.29 22.79 2.60
C MET A 502 9.35 21.71 2.81
N VAL A 503 10.28 21.96 3.75
CA VAL A 503 11.22 20.98 4.28
C VAL A 503 10.68 20.47 5.61
N GLU A 504 10.35 19.18 5.70
CA GLU A 504 9.63 18.61 6.83
C GLU A 504 10.32 17.37 7.36
N GLU A 505 10.47 17.31 8.66
CA GLU A 505 10.75 16.08 9.39
C GLU A 505 9.43 15.32 9.57
N MET A 506 9.46 14.01 9.34
CA MET A 506 8.28 13.14 9.35
C MET A 506 8.50 11.90 10.20
N ASP A 507 7.42 11.48 10.83
CA ASP A 507 7.29 10.16 11.46
C ASP A 507 7.33 9.08 10.37
N PRO A 508 8.24 8.09 10.45
CA PRO A 508 8.39 7.07 9.41
C PRO A 508 7.21 6.09 9.34
N CYS A 509 6.39 6.00 10.39
CA CYS A 509 5.26 5.08 10.45
C CYS A 509 4.02 5.61 9.72
N HIS A 510 3.73 6.91 9.86
CA HIS A 510 2.53 7.54 9.26
C HIS A 510 2.83 8.54 8.14
N LEU A 511 4.12 8.86 7.93
CA LEU A 511 4.58 9.86 6.97
C LEU A 511 3.86 11.19 7.19
N SER A 512 3.94 11.69 8.41
CA SER A 512 3.26 12.89 8.91
C SER A 512 4.23 13.72 9.76
N PRO A 513 4.13 15.06 9.79
CA PRO A 513 4.97 15.92 10.63
C PRO A 513 4.52 15.93 12.11
N VAL A 514 4.07 14.78 12.61
CA VAL A 514 3.67 14.54 14.00
C VAL A 514 4.14 13.14 14.39
N MET A 515 4.96 13.03 15.43
CA MET A 515 5.42 11.73 15.94
C MET A 515 4.26 10.96 16.53
N ARG A 516 4.04 9.72 16.08
CA ARG A 516 2.92 8.90 16.56
C ARG A 516 3.05 8.60 18.06
N ALA A 517 4.26 8.24 18.49
CA ALA A 517 4.50 7.78 19.86
C ALA A 517 4.26 8.86 20.91
N THR A 518 4.49 10.13 20.57
CA THR A 518 4.45 11.25 21.52
C THR A 518 3.39 12.30 21.21
N GLY A 519 2.82 12.31 20.01
CA GLY A 519 1.96 13.37 19.52
C GLY A 519 2.69 14.70 19.26
N CYS A 520 4.02 14.75 19.43
CA CYS A 520 4.79 15.96 19.24
C CYS A 520 4.85 16.36 17.76
N ARG A 521 4.66 17.65 17.49
CA ARG A 521 4.87 18.21 16.14
C ARG A 521 6.36 18.18 15.80
N LEU A 522 6.66 17.77 14.57
CA LEU A 522 8.00 17.73 14.00
C LEU A 522 8.34 19.03 13.28
N ARG A 523 9.62 19.20 12.94
CA ARG A 523 10.14 20.41 12.32
C ARG A 523 9.60 20.60 10.90
N ARG A 524 9.21 21.84 10.58
CA ARG A 524 8.73 22.26 9.26
C ARG A 524 9.33 23.62 8.93
N ILE A 525 10.05 23.71 7.82
CA ILE A 525 10.80 24.89 7.42
C ILE A 525 10.34 25.28 6.00
N PRO A 526 9.60 26.39 5.85
CA PRO A 526 9.16 26.86 4.54
C PRO A 526 10.31 27.53 3.80
N LEU A 527 10.43 27.20 2.52
CA LEU A 527 11.36 27.81 1.57
C LEU A 527 10.58 28.52 0.47
N SER A 528 11.05 29.71 0.12
CA SER A 528 10.47 30.57 -0.91
C SER A 528 11.46 30.80 -2.06
N GLY A 529 10.96 31.31 -3.19
CA GLY A 529 11.79 31.56 -4.38
C GLY A 529 11.99 30.35 -5.29
N VAL A 530 11.17 29.30 -5.13
CA VAL A 530 11.09 28.16 -6.05
C VAL A 530 9.83 28.29 -6.90
N GLU A 531 9.96 28.11 -8.22
CA GLU A 531 8.84 28.19 -9.13
C GLU A 531 7.94 26.94 -9.04
N ILE A 532 6.66 27.18 -8.72
CA ILE A 532 5.64 26.14 -8.58
C ILE A 532 4.42 26.58 -9.38
N GLU A 533 3.86 25.67 -10.17
CA GLU A 533 2.60 25.88 -10.87
C GLU A 533 1.44 25.14 -10.19
N HIS A 534 0.23 25.67 -10.35
CA HIS A 534 -1.01 25.03 -9.96
C HIS A 534 -1.71 24.53 -11.22
N VAL A 535 -2.02 23.23 -11.26
CA VAL A 535 -2.79 22.59 -12.32
C VAL A 535 -4.13 22.13 -11.75
N PRO A 536 -5.24 22.81 -12.08
CA PRO A 536 -6.57 22.41 -11.66
C PRO A 536 -6.92 21.00 -12.16
N GLN A 537 -7.75 20.27 -11.42
CA GLN A 537 -8.11 18.89 -11.77
C GLN A 537 -8.58 18.72 -13.24
N SER A 538 -9.39 19.66 -13.76
CA SER A 538 -9.91 19.61 -15.13
C SER A 538 -8.79 19.65 -16.17
N ALA A 539 -7.82 20.54 -15.99
CA ALA A 539 -6.63 20.62 -16.82
C ALA A 539 -5.76 19.38 -16.64
N ALA A 540 -5.54 18.94 -15.40
CA ALA A 540 -4.70 17.77 -15.08
C ALA A 540 -5.24 16.47 -15.71
N ARG A 541 -6.55 16.30 -15.82
CA ARG A 541 -7.15 15.14 -16.53
C ARG A 541 -6.82 15.11 -18.01
N THR A 542 -6.70 16.28 -18.64
CA THR A 542 -6.39 16.42 -20.06
C THR A 542 -4.88 16.33 -20.31
N LEU A 543 -4.10 17.03 -19.47
CA LEU A 543 -2.66 17.20 -19.64
C LEU A 543 -1.85 16.03 -19.07
N HIS A 544 -2.22 15.49 -17.92
CA HIS A 544 -1.37 14.57 -17.15
C HIS A 544 -1.82 13.11 -17.17
N GLY A 545 -2.81 12.79 -18.01
CA GLY A 545 -3.24 11.45 -18.41
C GLY A 545 -3.08 10.34 -17.37
N PHE A 546 -4.16 9.93 -16.74
CA PHE A 546 -4.14 8.78 -15.82
C PHE A 546 -4.58 7.49 -16.54
N PRO A 547 -4.15 6.30 -16.08
CA PRO A 547 -4.53 5.03 -16.69
C PRO A 547 -6.05 4.89 -16.77
N GLY A 548 -6.54 4.46 -17.93
CA GLY A 548 -7.95 4.25 -18.21
C GLY A 548 -8.74 5.50 -18.61
N ALA A 549 -8.08 6.63 -18.85
CA ALA A 549 -8.71 7.80 -19.47
C ALA A 549 -8.94 7.55 -20.98
N LEU A 550 -10.13 7.92 -21.48
CA LEU A 550 -10.55 7.78 -22.89
C LEU A 550 -10.11 8.96 -23.75
#